data_AF-A0A7G1I5M9-F1
#
_entry.id   AF-A0A7G1I5M9-F1
#
_cell.length_a   1.000
_cell.length_b   1.000
_cell.length_c   1.000
_cell.angle_alpha   90.00
_cell.angle_beta   90.00
_cell.angle_gamma   90.00
#
_symmetry.space_group_name_H-M   'P 1'
#
loop_
_entity.id
_entity.type
_entity.pdbx_description
1 polymer ?
#
loop_
_entity_poly.entity_id
_entity_poly.type
_entity_poly.pdbx_seq_one_letter_code
_entity_poly.pdbx_strand_id
1 'polypeptide(L)' 'MLTGLRELILAEVKALLFGVMAGLVGCYRGLTVKGGPKGVGNAVNETVVYAFICLFVINVVMTAIGVRISAK' A
#
# COMPACT_ATOMS: atom_id res chain seq x y z
N MET A 1 -10.25 -16.29 -20.66
CA MET A 1 -8.79 -16.21 -20.93
C MET A 1 -8.45 -14.84 -21.50
N LEU A 2 -8.60 -13.76 -20.71
CA LEU A 2 -8.41 -12.38 -21.18
C LEU A 2 -7.66 -11.51 -20.16
N THR A 3 -6.74 -12.11 -19.41
CA THR A 3 -5.75 -11.34 -18.64
C THR A 3 -4.53 -11.18 -19.53
N GLY A 4 -4.50 -10.13 -20.37
CA GLY A 4 -3.32 -9.82 -21.15
C GLY A 4 -2.12 -9.60 -20.22
N LEU A 5 -0.90 -9.90 -20.67
CA LEU A 5 0.36 -9.60 -19.96
C LEU A 5 0.36 -8.18 -19.36
N ARG A 6 -0.32 -7.24 -20.02
CA ARG A 6 -0.47 -5.85 -19.60
C ARG A 6 -1.18 -5.66 -18.26
N GLU A 7 -2.23 -6.40 -17.96
CA GLU A 7 -2.95 -6.32 -16.68
C GLU A 7 -2.09 -6.90 -15.53
N LEU A 8 -1.32 -7.95 -15.84
CA LEU A 8 -0.47 -8.63 -14.87
C LEU A 8 0.75 -7.77 -14.49
N ILE A 9 1.38 -7.13 -15.49
CA ILE A 9 2.47 -6.17 -15.27
C ILE A 9 1.98 -4.94 -14.50
N LEU A 10 0.80 -4.41 -14.82
CA LEU A 10 0.20 -3.30 -14.06
C LEU A 10 -0.09 -3.68 -12.60
N ALA A 11 -0.55 -4.91 -12.36
CA ALA A 11 -0.79 -5.43 -11.02
C ALA A 11 0.53 -5.63 -10.23
N GLU A 12 1.58 -6.17 -10.85
CA GLU A 12 2.89 -6.34 -10.21
C GLU A 12 3.53 -5.00 -9.83
N VAL A 13 3.58 -4.05 -10.76
CA VAL A 13 4.16 -2.71 -10.49
C VAL A 13 3.41 -2.00 -9.35
N LYS A 14 2.08 -2.16 -9.30
CA LYS A 14 1.24 -1.63 -8.22
C LYS A 14 1.56 -2.30 -6.88
N ALA A 15 1.67 -3.62 -6.84
CA ALA A 15 2.02 -4.36 -5.62
C ALA A 15 3.42 -3.99 -5.11
N LEU A 16 4.37 -3.76 -6.02
CA LEU A 16 5.73 -3.37 -5.69
C LEU A 16 5.80 -1.95 -5.11
N LEU A 17 5.14 -0.98 -5.75
CA LEU A 17 5.00 0.39 -5.21
C LEU A 17 4.32 0.39 -3.84
N PHE A 18 3.30 -0.46 -3.67
CA PHE A 18 2.60 -0.60 -2.41
C PHE A 18 3.51 -1.16 -1.30
N GLY A 19 4.23 -2.24 -1.57
CA GLY A 19 5.15 -2.86 -0.62
C GLY A 19 6.27 -1.92 -0.20
N VAL A 20 6.82 -1.15 -1.14
CA VAL A 20 7.89 -0.17 -0.87
C VAL A 20 7.38 0.98 0.00
N MET A 21 6.19 1.55 -0.29
CA MET A 21 5.60 2.60 0.56
C MET A 21 5.26 2.10 1.95
N ALA A 22 4.64 0.92 2.07
CA ALA A 22 4.28 0.35 3.37
C ALA A 22 5.53 0.05 4.21
N GLY A 23 6.59 -0.46 3.59
CA GLY A 23 7.89 -0.69 4.23
C GLY A 23 8.54 0.61 4.71
N LEU A 24 8.55 1.65 3.87
CA LEU A 24 9.10 2.97 4.23
C LEU A 24 8.33 3.62 5.38
N VAL A 25 6.99 3.59 5.34
CA VAL A 25 6.14 4.13 6.41
C VAL A 25 6.34 3.34 7.71
N GLY A 26 6.47 2.01 7.62
CA GLY A 26 6.80 1.13 8.73
C GLY A 26 8.14 1.48 9.38
N CYS A 27 9.21 1.59 8.58
CA CYS A 27 10.54 1.96 9.05
C CYS A 27 10.55 3.36 9.67
N TYR A 28 9.86 4.32 9.06
CA TYR A 28 9.81 5.70 9.54
C TYR A 28 9.09 5.83 10.88
N ARG A 29 7.94 5.16 11.03
CA ARG A 29 7.21 5.13 12.31
C ARG A 29 8.00 4.39 13.36
N GLY A 30 8.61 3.25 13.04
CA GLY A 30 9.46 2.47 13.96
C GLY A 30 10.67 3.24 14.51
N LEU A 31 11.32 4.05 13.67
CA LEU A 31 12.48 4.86 14.07
C LEU A 31 12.11 6.13 14.85
N THR A 32 10.90 6.64 14.65
CA THR A 32 10.44 7.91 15.26
C THR A 32 9.68 7.70 16.56
N VAL A 33 9.37 6.46 16.96
CA VAL A 33 8.63 6.22 18.21
C VAL A 33 9.42 6.74 19.41
N LYS A 34 8.78 7.57 20.22
CA LYS A 34 9.30 8.01 21.51
C LYS A 34 8.40 7.45 22.59
N GLY A 35 8.85 6.37 23.22
CA GLY A 35 8.12 5.65 24.25
C GLY A 35 8.68 4.24 24.37
N GLY A 36 8.76 3.72 25.59
CA GLY A 36 9.25 2.35 25.84
C GLY A 36 8.39 1.28 25.15
N PRO A 37 8.54 0.00 25.52
CA PRO A 37 7.92 -1.14 24.82
C PRO A 37 6.40 -1.00 24.56
N LYS A 38 5.69 -0.33 25.47
CA LYS A 38 4.25 -0.05 25.37
C LYS A 38 3.89 0.98 24.29
N GLY A 39 4.75 1.98 24.07
CA GLY A 39 4.58 3.01 23.05
C GLY A 39 4.89 2.49 21.64
N VAL A 40 5.86 1.58 21.52
CA VAL A 40 6.17 0.89 20.25
C VAL A 40 4.96 0.09 19.76
N GLY A 41 4.28 -0.63 20.66
CA GLY A 41 3.07 -1.41 20.32
C GLY A 41 1.92 -0.54 19.80
N ASN A 42 1.70 0.63 20.40
CA ASN A 42 0.65 1.55 19.97
C ASN A 42 0.98 2.20 18.61
N ALA A 43 2.25 2.58 18.42
CA ALA A 43 2.73 3.14 17.16
C ALA A 43 2.62 2.12 16.01
N VAL A 44 2.92 0.84 16.25
CA VAL A 44 2.74 -0.23 15.26
C VAL A 44 1.29 -0.37 14.87
N ASN A 45 0.36 -0.39 15.83
CA ASN A 45 -1.07 -0.52 15.54
C ASN A 45 -1.58 0.65 14.66
N GLU A 46 -1.19 1.89 14.98
CA GLU A 46 -1.53 3.05 14.14
C GLU A 46 -0.90 2.94 12.74
N THR A 47 0.32 2.42 12.63
CA THR A 47 1.03 2.27 11.35
C THR A 47 0.37 1.22 10.45
N VAL A 48 -0.10 0.12 11.03
CA VAL A 48 -0.86 -0.92 10.30
C VAL A 48 -2.17 -0.35 9.77
N VAL A 49 -2.91 0.41 10.59
CA VAL A 49 -4.16 1.06 10.15
C VAL A 49 -3.90 2.04 9.01
N TYR A 50 -2.85 2.87 9.12
CA TYR A 50 -2.46 3.79 8.04
C TYR A 50 -2.07 3.07 6.75
N ALA A 51 -1.28 1.99 6.86
CA ALA A 51 -0.90 1.18 5.71
C ALA A 51 -2.13 0.56 5.04
N PHE A 52 -3.08 0.03 5.82
CA PHE A 52 -4.30 -0.58 5.30
C PHE A 52 -5.20 0.41 4.56
N ILE A 53 -5.35 1.62 5.09
CA ILE A 53 -6.12 2.70 4.45
C ILE A 53 -5.43 3.15 3.15
N CYS A 54 -4.12 3.36 3.15
CA CYS A 54 -3.35 3.64 1.93
C CYS A 54 -3.51 2.52 0.89
N LEU A 55 -3.53 1.25 1.32
CA LEU A 55 -3.75 0.09 0.45
C LEU A 55 -5.09 0.16 -0.21
N PHE A 56 -6.14 0.39 0.58
CA PHE A 56 -7.49 0.50 0.07
C PHE A 56 -7.62 1.62 -0.97
N VAL A 57 -7.07 2.81 -0.68
CA VAL A 57 -7.11 3.96 -1.59
C VAL A 57 -6.34 3.69 -2.90
N ILE A 58 -5.11 3.18 -2.82
CA ILE A 58 -4.32 2.83 -4.01
C ILE A 58 -5.02 1.73 -4.81
N ASN A 59 -5.66 0.78 -4.13
CA ASN A 59 -6.38 -0.29 -4.79
C ASN A 59 -7.56 0.27 -5.59
N VAL A 60 -8.41 1.08 -4.97
CA VAL A 60 -9.59 1.72 -5.56
C VAL A 60 -9.20 2.68 -6.70
N VAL A 61 -8.24 3.57 -6.48
CA VAL A 61 -7.81 4.56 -7.49
C VAL A 61 -7.30 3.85 -8.74
N MET A 62 -6.47 2.83 -8.58
CA MET A 62 -5.89 2.14 -9.72
C MET A 62 -6.87 1.19 -10.40
N THR A 63 -7.84 0.62 -9.66
CA THR A 63 -8.96 -0.10 -10.28
C THR A 63 -9.84 0.88 -11.08
N ALA A 64 -10.09 2.08 -10.57
CA ALA A 64 -10.81 3.13 -11.30
C ALA A 64 -10.05 3.57 -12.55
N ILE A 65 -8.73 3.78 -12.47
CA ILE A 65 -7.89 4.12 -13.63
C ILE A 65 -7.80 2.96 -14.63
N GLY A 66 -7.60 1.73 -14.17
CA GLY A 66 -7.57 0.54 -15.03
C GLY A 66 -8.88 0.32 -15.78
N VAL A 67 -10.02 0.52 -15.09
CA VAL A 67 -11.35 0.51 -15.74
C VAL A 67 -11.47 1.63 -16.78
N ARG A 68 -10.98 2.84 -16.49
CA ARG A 68 -11.02 3.98 -17.44
C ARG A 68 -10.11 3.79 -18.65
N ILE A 69 -8.99 3.09 -18.50
CA ILE A 69 -8.04 2.77 -19.59
C ILE A 69 -8.56 1.59 -20.42
N SER A 70 -9.27 0.63 -19.81
CA SER A 70 -9.88 -0.51 -20.51
C SER A 70 -11.20 -0.16 -21.21
N ALA A 71 -11.88 0.92 -20.77
CA ALA A 71 -13.09 1.44 -21.39
C ALA A 71 -12.86 2.34 -22.62
N LYS A 72 -11.61 2.46 -23.11
CA LYS A 72 -11.26 3.13 -24.37
C LYS A 72 -10.40 2.22 -25.24
#